data_AF-A0A2D7VZW7-F1
#
_entry.id   AF-A0A2D7VZW7-F1
#
_cell.length_a   1.000
_cell.length_b   1.000
_cell.length_c   1.000
_cell.angle_alpha   90.00
_cell.angle_beta   90.00
_cell.angle_gamma   90.00
#
_symmetry.space_group_name_H-M   'P 1'
#
loop_
_entity.id
_entity.type
_entity.pdbx_description
1 polymer ?
#
loop_
_entity_poly.entity_id
_entity_poly.type
_entity_poly.pdbx_seq_one_letter_code
_entity_poly.pdbx_strand_id
1 'polypeptide(L)'
;MCQKFISPEQKKLFKIIHEHFKGNTEKVSTFFKQPISALGGATLYELLDKSDYKTVEKYINNCMEAYKKYDNLINGRMENSELML
;
A
#
# COMPACT_ATOMS: atom_id res chain seq x y z
N MET A 1 6.32 28.36 8.38
CA MET A 1 6.05 26.94 8.68
C MET A 1 6.23 26.15 7.39
N CYS A 2 7.25 25.29 7.32
CA CYS A 2 7.48 24.47 6.13
C CYS A 2 6.31 23.50 5.95
N GLN A 3 5.37 23.85 5.06
CA GLN A 3 4.49 22.85 4.47
C GLN A 3 5.44 21.91 3.70
N LYS A 4 5.72 20.74 4.26
CA LYS A 4 6.55 19.71 3.61
C LYS A 4 6.06 19.57 2.18
N PHE A 5 6.95 19.80 1.21
CA PHE A 5 6.67 19.57 -0.20
C PHE A 5 6.47 18.07 -0.38
N ILE A 6 5.20 17.64 -0.36
CA ILE A 6 4.85 16.28 -0.71
C ILE A 6 5.02 16.18 -2.21
N SER A 7 6.05 15.46 -2.66
CA SER A 7 6.30 15.22 -4.09
C SER A 7 5.03 14.68 -4.75
N PRO A 8 4.76 15.02 -6.02
CA PRO A 8 3.56 14.53 -6.74
C PRO A 8 3.43 13.00 -6.70
N GLU A 9 4.55 12.28 -6.65
CA GLU A 9 4.61 10.82 -6.48
C GLU A 9 4.17 10.36 -5.08
N GLN A 10 4.63 11.01 -4.00
CA GLN A 10 4.14 10.75 -2.64
C GLN A 10 2.62 10.96 -2.55
N LYS A 11 2.10 12.04 -3.16
CA LYS A 11 0.65 12.30 -3.20
C LYS A 11 -0.11 11.18 -3.89
N LYS A 12 0.43 10.64 -4.99
CA LYS A 12 -0.17 9.50 -5.73
C LYS A 12 -0.21 8.24 -4.86
N LEU A 13 0.91 7.90 -4.20
CA LEU A 13 1.01 6.73 -3.33
C LEU A 13 0.10 6.86 -2.11
N PHE A 14 0.04 8.04 -1.49
CA PHE A 14 -0.91 8.33 -0.41
C PHE A 14 -2.35 8.11 -0.84
N LYS A 15 -2.72 8.54 -2.05
CA LYS A 15 -4.08 8.38 -2.58
C LYS A 15 -4.45 6.90 -2.76
N ILE A 16 -3.55 6.09 -3.31
CA ILE A 16 -3.79 4.63 -3.50
C ILE A 16 -4.04 3.94 -2.15
N ILE A 17 -3.20 4.23 -1.15
CA ILE A 17 -3.36 3.64 0.19
C ILE A 17 -4.61 4.19 0.89
N HIS A 18 -4.90 5.48 0.72
CA HIS A 18 -6.09 6.10 1.27
C HIS A 18 -7.38 5.49 0.72
N GLU A 19 -7.44 5.24 -0.59
CA GLU A 19 -8.55 4.52 -1.23
C GLU A 19 -8.65 3.09 -0.70
N HIS A 20 -7.53 2.39 -0.56
CA HIS A 20 -7.50 1.02 -0.04
C HIS A 20 -8.06 0.92 1.39
N PHE A 21 -7.75 1.90 2.24
CA PHE A 21 -8.29 1.98 3.60
C PHE A 21 -9.66 2.70 3.67
N LYS A 22 -10.36 2.89 2.54
CA LYS A 22 -11.67 3.57 2.44
C LYS A 22 -11.70 4.94 3.12
N GLY A 23 -10.60 5.68 3.02
CA GLY A 23 -10.44 7.00 3.64
C GLY A 23 -10.13 6.99 5.14
N ASN A 24 -9.84 5.82 5.73
CA ASN A 24 -9.39 5.76 7.12
C ASN A 24 -7.94 6.24 7.25
N THR A 25 -7.78 7.53 7.51
CA THR A 25 -6.49 8.23 7.63
C THR A 25 -5.62 7.71 8.77
N GLU A 26 -6.20 7.17 9.84
CA GLU A 26 -5.46 6.57 10.95
C GLU A 26 -4.74 5.29 10.48
N LYS A 27 -5.44 4.41 9.76
CA LYS A 27 -4.84 3.21 9.16
C LYS A 27 -3.78 3.55 8.12
N VAL A 28 -4.04 4.56 7.29
CA VAL A 28 -3.05 5.07 6.32
C VAL A 28 -1.80 5.55 7.05
N SER A 29 -1.95 6.41 8.07
CA SER A 29 -0.81 6.92 8.84
C SER A 29 -0.06 5.79 9.54
N THR A 30 -0.75 4.82 10.12
CA THR A 30 -0.13 3.66 10.76
C THR A 30 0.66 2.85 9.75
N PHE A 31 0.09 2.56 8.57
CA PHE A 31 0.76 1.82 7.51
C PHE A 31 2.07 2.50 7.06
N PHE A 32 2.05 3.83 6.89
CA PHE A 32 3.27 4.56 6.49
C PHE A 32 4.34 4.64 7.60
N LYS A 33 3.93 4.61 8.87
CA LYS A 33 4.82 4.66 10.05
C LYS A 33 5.24 3.28 10.55
N GLN A 34 4.63 2.22 10.05
CA GLN A 34 4.92 0.87 10.50
C GLN A 34 6.31 0.45 9.97
N PRO A 35 7.19 -0.10 10.83
CA PRO A 35 8.47 -0.62 10.40
C PRO A 35 8.26 -1.85 9.52
N ILE A 36 8.92 -1.88 8.37
CA ILE A 36 8.85 -3.00 7.44
C ILE A 36 10.03 -3.93 7.73
N SER A 37 9.76 -5.09 8.32
CA SER A 37 10.80 -6.10 8.63
C SER A 37 11.59 -6.52 7.38
N ALA A 38 10.93 -6.62 6.23
CA ALA A 38 11.56 -6.95 4.94
C ALA A 38 12.57 -5.87 4.46
N LEU A 39 12.51 -4.66 5.01
CA LEU A 39 13.38 -3.53 4.67
C LEU A 39 14.28 -3.14 5.86
N GLY A 40 14.61 -4.11 6.71
CA GLY A 40 15.48 -3.89 7.87
C GLY A 40 14.87 -3.01 8.96
N GLY A 41 13.53 -2.90 8.99
CA GLY A 41 12.81 -2.05 9.94
C GLY A 41 12.56 -0.62 9.44
N ALA A 42 12.98 -0.29 8.21
CA ALA A 42 12.69 1.01 7.62
C ALA A 42 11.18 1.22 7.43
N THR A 43 10.71 2.45 7.66
CA THR A 43 9.30 2.82 7.43
C THR A 43 9.10 3.34 6.00
N LEU A 44 7.87 3.28 5.47
CA LEU A 44 7.56 3.87 4.17
C LEU A 44 7.79 5.38 4.17
N TYR A 45 7.56 6.05 5.30
CA TYR A 45 7.93 7.46 5.45
C TYR A 45 9.42 7.71 5.20
N GLU A 46 10.31 6.92 5.79
CA GLU A 46 11.75 7.07 5.60
C GLU A 46 12.20 6.74 4.18
N LEU A 47 11.59 5.74 3.56
CA LEU A 47 11.89 5.37 2.17
C LEU A 47 11.43 6.44 1.19
N LEU A 48 10.27 7.04 1.43
CA LEU A 48 9.79 8.18 0.66
C LEU A 48 10.65 9.43 0.89
N ASP A 49 11.13 9.66 2.12
CA ASP A 49 12.03 10.76 2.46
C ASP A 49 13.36 10.65 1.71
N LYS A 50 13.88 9.41 1.56
CA LYS A 50 15.05 9.09 0.74
C LYS A 50 14.80 9.14 -0.78
N SER A 51 13.60 9.54 -1.22
CA SER A 51 13.18 9.54 -2.63
C SER A 51 13.26 8.16 -3.31
N ASP A 52 13.16 7.08 -2.52
CA ASP A 52 13.17 5.71 -3.03
C ASP A 52 11.74 5.23 -3.38
N TYR A 53 11.11 5.96 -4.30
CA TYR A 53 9.71 5.74 -4.69
C TYR A 53 9.50 4.36 -5.32
N LYS A 54 10.50 3.82 -6.02
CA LYS A 54 10.43 2.49 -6.63
C LYS A 54 10.28 1.38 -5.60
N THR A 55 11.03 1.44 -4.49
CA THR A 55 10.92 0.43 -3.43
C THR A 55 9.57 0.55 -2.72
N VAL A 56 9.11 1.78 -2.46
CA VAL A 56 7.81 2.05 -1.84
C VAL A 56 6.67 1.56 -2.72
N GLU A 57 6.69 1.89 -4.01
CA GLU A 57 5.69 1.45 -4.99
C GLU A 57 5.69 -0.07 -5.13
N LYS A 58 6.86 -0.71 -5.21
CA LYS A 58 6.99 -2.17 -5.28
C LYS A 58 6.43 -2.83 -4.02
N TYR A 59 6.70 -2.26 -2.84
CA TYR A 59 6.15 -2.77 -1.57
C TYR A 59 4.63 -2.66 -1.53
N ILE A 60 4.08 -1.50 -1.89
CA ILE A 60 2.62 -1.27 -1.92
C ILE A 60 1.97 -2.21 -2.93
N ASN A 61 2.52 -2.36 -4.14
CA ASN A 61 2.00 -3.31 -5.13
C ASN A 61 2.06 -4.75 -4.63
N ASN A 62 3.16 -5.17 -3.99
CA ASN A 62 3.27 -6.52 -3.43
C ASN A 62 2.26 -6.76 -2.29
N CYS A 63 2.07 -5.77 -1.41
CA CYS A 63 1.00 -5.81 -0.40
C CYS A 63 -0.38 -5.92 -1.07
N MET A 64 -0.68 -5.08 -2.05
CA MET A 64 -1.97 -5.11 -2.75
C MET A 64 -2.18 -6.41 -3.52
N GLU A 65 -1.15 -6.98 -4.13
CA GLU A 65 -1.21 -8.28 -4.79
C GLU A 65 -1.47 -9.41 -3.79
N ALA A 66 -0.81 -9.38 -2.63
CA ALA A 66 -1.08 -10.32 -1.54
C ALA A 66 -2.52 -10.19 -1.02
N TYR A 67 -3.00 -8.94 -0.85
CA TYR A 67 -4.39 -8.65 -0.52
C TYR A 67 -5.35 -9.15 -1.59
N LYS A 68 -5.05 -8.95 -2.89
CA LYS A 68 -5.86 -9.43 -4.01
C LYS A 68 -5.86 -10.96 -4.07
N LYS A 69 -4.76 -11.62 -3.76
CA LYS A 69 -4.68 -13.08 -3.67
C LYS A 69 -5.55 -13.58 -2.51
N TYR A 70 -5.50 -12.92 -1.36
CA TYR A 70 -6.37 -13.22 -0.23
C TYR A 70 -7.85 -12.93 -0.52
N ASP A 71 -8.14 -11.80 -1.16
CA ASP A 71 -9.48 -11.43 -1.58
C ASP A 71 -10.00 -12.42 -2.61
N ASN A 72 -9.20 -12.85 -3.58
CA ASN A 72 -9.59 -13.88 -4.55
C ASN A 72 -9.77 -15.26 -3.89
N LEU A 73 -9.07 -15.57 -2.79
CA LEU A 73 -9.30 -16.79 -2.00
C LEU A 73 -10.60 -16.71 -1.17
N ILE A 74 -11.05 -15.51 -0.80
CA ILE A 74 -12.26 -15.29 0.03
C ILE A 74 -13.51 -14.97 -0.83
N ASN A 75 -13.39 -14.10 -1.84
CA ASN A 75 -14.39 -13.72 -2.85
C ASN A 75 -14.43 -14.66 -4.08
N GLY A 76 -13.43 -15.52 -4.28
CA GLY A 76 -13.45 -16.56 -5.33
C GLY A 76 -14.52 -17.64 -5.17
N ARG A 77 -15.45 -17.46 -4.20
CA ARG A 77 -16.66 -18.27 -4.05
C ARG A 77 -17.92 -17.67 -4.70
N MET A 78 -17.88 -16.48 -5.31
CA MET A 78 -19.12 -15.85 -5.86
C MET A 78 -19.06 -15.32 -7.29
N GLU A 79 -17.96 -15.51 -8.04
CA GLU A 79 -17.89 -15.15 -9.47
C GLU A 79 -17.33 -16.28 -10.36
N ASN A 80 -17.30 -17.52 -9.87
CA ASN A 80 -16.90 -18.69 -10.65
C ASN A 80 -18.15 -19.43 -11.15
N SER A 81 -18.85 -18.80 -12.11
CA SER A 81 -19.74 -19.49 -13.06
C SER A 81 -18.98 -19.90 -14.34
N GLU A 82 -17.70 -20.23 -14.20
CA GLU A 82 -16.92 -21.10 -15.10
C GLU A 82 -16.26 -22.19 -14.25
N LEU A 83 -17.10 -22.88 -13.47
CA LEU A 83 -16.74 -24.11 -12.79
C LEU A 83 -16.79 -25.22 -13.85
N MET A 84 -15.65 -25.58 -14.44
CA MET A 84 -15.51 -26.84 -15.18
C MET A 84 -14.26 -27.60 -14.71
N LEU A 85 -14.56 -28.65 -13.94
CA LEU A 85 -13.91 -29.97 -13.78
C LEU A 85 -12.38 -30.05 -13.93
#